data_AF-J9GJU3-F1
#
_entry.id   AF-J9GJU3-F1
#
_cell.length_a   1.000
_cell.length_b   1.000
_cell.length_c   1.000
_cell.angle_alpha   90.00
_cell.angle_beta   90.00
_cell.angle_gamma   90.00
#
_symmetry.space_group_name_H-M   'P 1'
#
loop_
_entity.id
_entity.type
_entity.pdbx_description
1 polymer ?
#
loop_
_entity_poly.entity_id
_entity_poly.type
_entity_poly.pdbx_seq_one_letter_code
_entity_poly.pdbx_strand_id
1 'polypeptide(L)'
;NDPIETEIDGEWLKAKGTTLGADNGIGVATELALLADDTIQHGPIECLFTIDEETGLTGAFALKKGFMSGDILLNLDSEDEGELFIGCAGGIDSIAEFTYQEIEVPAGYFYCKVSVKGLKGGHSGGDIHLGRGNANKILNRFLTEAMKKYDLYLCEIDGGNLRNAIAREAFAIIALPEANKHDIRTDLNIFTANVQAEYKVVEPDLELIMESEPEHYNAIDKNTALHLLQAIYAAPHGVFAMSQDIPGLVETSTNLASIKMKPNHIIRIETSQRSSTASSKQDIANMVRTVFEMAGAKVSFGDGYPGWKPNTKSEIL
;
A
#
# COMPACT_ATOMS: atom_id res chain seq x y z
N ASN A 1 5.70 29.44 15.95
CA ASN A 1 4.72 28.41 16.32
C ASN A 1 3.50 29.11 16.84
N ASP A 2 2.44 29.09 16.03
CA ASP A 2 1.13 29.58 16.44
C ASP A 2 0.49 28.52 17.36
N PRO A 3 -0.18 28.93 18.44
CA PRO A 3 -0.80 27.99 19.37
C PRO A 3 -1.99 27.28 18.73
N ILE A 4 -2.31 26.07 19.22
CA ILE A 4 -3.54 25.38 18.86
C ILE A 4 -4.70 26.02 19.62
N GLU A 5 -5.66 26.58 18.90
CA GLU A 5 -6.91 27.06 19.48
C GLU A 5 -7.96 25.94 19.48
N THR A 6 -8.45 25.58 20.67
CA THR A 6 -9.44 24.52 20.84
C THR A 6 -10.86 25.06 20.93
N GLU A 7 -11.83 24.22 20.55
CA GLU A 7 -13.25 24.45 20.75
C GLU A 7 -13.98 23.16 21.11
N ILE A 8 -15.00 23.28 21.96
CA ILE A 8 -15.87 22.16 22.34
C ILE A 8 -17.07 22.16 21.39
N ASP A 9 -17.30 21.03 20.72
CA ASP A 9 -18.42 20.79 19.82
C ASP A 9 -19.21 19.55 20.29
N GLY A 10 -20.24 19.82 21.11
CA GLY A 10 -21.03 18.77 21.76
C GLY A 10 -20.17 17.95 22.72
N GLU A 11 -19.98 16.67 22.41
CA GLU A 11 -19.16 15.73 23.19
C GLU A 11 -17.69 15.68 22.70
N TRP A 12 -17.33 16.47 21.68
CA TRP A 12 -16.01 16.45 21.06
C TRP A 12 -15.20 17.70 21.40
N LEU A 13 -13.89 17.51 21.58
CA LEU A 13 -12.91 18.61 21.54
C LEU A 13 -12.28 18.65 20.16
N LYS A 14 -12.17 19.85 19.56
CA LYS A 14 -11.61 20.06 18.22
C LYS A 14 -10.63 21.23 18.22
N ALA A 15 -9.80 21.30 17.19
CA ALA A 15 -8.99 22.48 16.89
C ALA A 15 -9.61 23.31 15.76
N LYS A 16 -9.44 24.63 15.81
CA LYS A 16 -9.99 25.54 14.81
C LYS A 16 -9.16 25.53 13.54
N GLY A 17 -9.65 24.84 12.51
CA GLY A 17 -9.06 24.87 11.17
C GLY A 17 -7.70 24.17 11.04
N THR A 18 -7.34 23.31 11.99
CA THR A 18 -6.09 22.54 12.00
C THR A 18 -6.25 21.22 12.74
N THR A 19 -5.23 20.36 12.75
CA THR A 19 -5.20 19.14 13.57
C THR A 19 -5.12 19.50 15.06
N LEU A 20 -5.80 18.71 15.90
CA LEU A 20 -5.85 18.94 17.34
C LEU A 20 -4.58 18.49 18.08
N GLY A 21 -3.89 17.47 17.55
CA GLY A 21 -2.78 16.81 18.24
C GLY A 21 -3.25 16.01 19.47
N ALA A 22 -4.48 15.48 19.43
CA ALA A 22 -4.97 14.56 20.46
C ALA A 22 -4.16 13.26 20.47
N ASP A 23 -3.74 12.81 19.29
CA ASP A 23 -2.71 11.81 19.07
C ASP A 23 -1.31 12.48 19.06
N ASN A 24 -0.38 12.18 19.98
CA ASN A 24 -0.56 11.51 21.28
C ASN A 24 -0.78 12.47 22.46
N GLY A 25 -1.22 13.72 22.19
CA GLY A 25 -1.32 14.76 23.22
C GLY A 25 -2.16 14.38 24.44
N ILE A 26 -3.18 13.53 24.30
CA ILE A 26 -3.99 13.04 25.43
C ILE A 26 -3.21 12.03 26.29
N GLY A 27 -2.46 11.11 25.67
CA GLY A 27 -1.57 10.18 26.38
C GLY A 27 -0.48 10.92 27.14
N VAL A 28 0.19 11.86 26.47
CA VAL A 28 1.19 12.77 27.09
C VAL A 28 0.61 13.55 28.27
N ALA A 29 -0.59 14.12 28.13
CA ALA A 29 -1.25 14.83 29.22
C ALA A 29 -1.59 13.92 30.41
N THR A 30 -1.96 12.66 30.14
CA THR A 30 -2.26 11.66 31.16
C THR A 30 -1.01 11.29 31.97
N GLU A 31 0.12 11.06 31.30
CA GLU A 31 1.41 10.82 31.96
C GLU A 31 1.81 11.99 32.87
N LEU A 32 1.68 13.22 32.37
CA LEU A 32 1.98 14.43 33.14
C LEU A 32 1.03 14.62 34.33
N ALA A 33 -0.24 14.29 34.18
CA ALA A 33 -1.21 14.33 35.27
C ALA A 33 -0.86 13.33 36.38
N LEU A 34 -0.47 12.11 36.02
CA LEU A 34 0.00 11.10 36.99
C LEU A 34 1.26 11.56 37.73
N LEU A 35 2.21 12.19 37.04
CA LEU A 35 3.41 12.72 37.68
C LEU A 35 3.15 13.90 38.63
N ALA A 36 2.05 14.63 38.43
CA ALA A 36 1.70 15.81 39.22
C ALA A 36 0.76 15.52 40.39
N ASP A 37 0.08 14.37 40.40
CA ASP A 37 -0.95 14.02 41.37
C ASP A 37 -0.42 13.07 42.47
N ASP A 38 -0.19 13.63 43.66
CA ASP A 38 0.28 12.87 44.83
C ASP A 38 -0.82 12.01 45.50
N THR A 39 -2.06 12.03 44.99
CA THR A 39 -3.21 11.30 45.58
C THR A 39 -3.48 9.95 44.94
N ILE A 40 -2.92 9.69 43.75
CA ILE A 40 -3.13 8.45 43.02
C ILE A 40 -2.17 7.37 43.54
N GLN A 41 -2.70 6.19 43.87
CA GLN A 41 -1.88 5.06 44.30
C GLN A 41 -1.29 4.33 43.09
N HIS A 42 0.04 4.25 43.01
CA HIS A 42 0.75 3.50 41.97
C HIS A 42 2.08 2.94 42.49
N GLY A 43 2.66 1.99 41.76
CA GLY A 43 4.04 1.54 41.96
C GLY A 43 5.06 2.56 41.41
N PRO A 44 6.35 2.23 41.31
CA PRO A 44 7.30 3.09 40.59
C PRO A 44 6.85 3.30 39.13
N ILE A 45 6.88 4.56 38.66
CA ILE A 45 6.52 4.92 37.29
C ILE A 45 7.68 5.67 36.64
N GLU A 46 7.84 5.47 35.34
CA GLU A 46 8.74 6.23 34.47
C GLU A 46 7.92 6.65 33.23
N CYS A 47 7.90 7.94 32.90
CA CYS A 47 7.18 8.48 31.74
C CYS A 47 8.17 8.72 30.58
N LEU A 48 7.86 8.21 29.39
CA LEU A 48 8.73 8.24 28.21
C LEU A 48 8.05 8.99 27.07
N PHE A 49 8.55 10.20 26.80
CA PHE A 49 8.07 11.04 25.71
C PHE A 49 8.99 10.90 24.49
N THR A 50 8.60 10.08 23.52
CA THR A 50 9.35 9.91 22.27
C THR A 50 9.14 11.08 21.31
N ILE A 51 10.15 11.40 20.53
CA ILE A 51 10.07 12.40 19.47
C ILE A 51 9.82 11.73 18.13
N ASP A 52 9.09 12.44 17.25
CA ASP A 52 9.00 12.14 15.81
C ASP A 52 8.40 10.77 15.47
N GLU A 53 7.27 10.42 16.10
CA GLU A 53 6.48 9.22 15.80
C GLU A 53 5.96 9.28 14.36
N GLU A 54 5.23 10.36 14.07
CA GLU A 54 4.42 10.59 12.87
C GLU A 54 5.16 10.51 11.52
N THR A 55 6.50 10.62 11.54
CA THR A 55 7.29 10.61 10.29
C THR A 55 8.28 9.47 10.22
N GLY A 56 9.04 9.22 11.29
CA GLY A 56 10.21 8.35 11.22
C GLY A 56 10.48 7.47 12.43
N LEU A 57 9.68 7.61 13.50
CA LEU A 57 9.89 6.93 14.79
C LEU A 57 11.31 7.16 15.34
N THR A 58 11.94 8.30 15.04
CA THR A 58 13.39 8.48 15.26
C THR A 58 13.75 8.47 16.75
N GLY A 59 12.88 8.98 17.61
CA GLY A 59 13.02 8.88 19.06
C GLY A 59 12.99 7.43 19.57
N ALA A 60 12.03 6.63 19.07
CA ALA A 60 11.90 5.22 19.44
C ALA A 60 13.13 4.40 19.02
N PHE A 61 13.65 4.62 17.81
CA PHE A 61 14.87 3.95 17.33
C PHE A 61 16.14 4.35 18.09
N ALA A 62 16.21 5.59 18.59
CA ALA A 62 17.37 6.10 19.30
C ALA A 62 17.44 5.67 20.78
N LEU A 63 16.36 5.06 21.32
CA LEU A 63 16.28 4.66 22.71
C LEU A 63 17.36 3.61 23.03
N LYS A 64 18.18 3.89 24.05
CA LYS A 64 19.31 3.02 24.41
C LYS A 64 18.91 2.00 25.47
N LYS A 65 19.51 0.82 25.38
CA LYS A 65 19.39 -0.22 26.43
C LYS A 65 19.80 0.36 27.79
N GLY A 66 18.98 0.12 28.81
CA GLY A 66 19.20 0.57 30.18
C GLY A 66 18.82 2.04 30.43
N PHE A 67 18.15 2.71 29.48
CA PHE A 67 17.60 4.04 29.70
C PHE A 67 16.39 4.01 30.65
N MET A 68 15.55 2.99 30.53
CA MET A 68 14.39 2.71 31.40
C MET A 68 14.69 1.51 32.30
N SER A 69 14.05 1.47 33.46
CA SER A 69 14.14 0.40 34.44
C SER A 69 12.87 -0.46 34.55
N GLY A 70 11.73 0.01 34.04
CA GLY A 70 10.47 -0.73 34.04
C GLY A 70 10.45 -1.99 33.16
N ASP A 71 9.77 -3.03 33.64
CA ASP A 71 9.51 -4.29 32.92
C ASP A 71 8.17 -4.29 32.14
N ILE A 72 7.31 -3.30 32.40
CA ILE A 72 6.00 -3.10 31.77
C ILE A 72 6.00 -1.74 31.07
N LEU A 73 5.54 -1.72 29.83
CA LEU A 73 5.31 -0.50 29.05
C LEU A 73 3.82 -0.41 28.70
N LEU A 74 3.19 0.68 29.11
CA LEU A 74 1.84 1.06 28.67
C LEU A 74 2.00 2.16 27.63
N ASN A 75 1.80 1.80 26.36
CA ASN A 75 1.74 2.78 25.28
C ASN A 75 0.32 3.38 25.28
N LEU A 76 0.23 4.70 25.30
CA LEU A 76 -1.03 5.43 25.34
C LEU A 76 -1.44 5.97 23.96
N ASP A 77 -0.95 5.32 22.90
CA ASP A 77 -1.06 5.72 21.48
C ASP A 77 -2.16 4.96 20.73
N SER A 78 -3.15 4.50 21.48
CA SER A 78 -4.36 3.89 20.94
C SER A 78 -5.48 4.94 20.89
N GLU A 79 -6.22 4.93 19.79
CA GLU A 79 -7.30 5.90 19.54
C GLU A 79 -8.71 5.35 19.81
N ASP A 80 -8.83 4.07 20.16
CA ASP A 80 -10.12 3.38 20.34
C ASP A 80 -10.36 2.98 21.81
N GLU A 81 -11.39 3.56 22.42
CA GLU A 81 -11.76 3.25 23.80
C GLU A 81 -12.27 1.80 23.93
N GLY A 82 -11.76 1.07 24.93
CA GLY A 82 -12.15 -0.31 25.19
C GLY A 82 -11.39 -1.36 24.35
N GLU A 83 -10.43 -0.92 23.53
CA GLU A 83 -9.55 -1.79 22.77
C GLU A 83 -8.13 -1.81 23.38
N LEU A 84 -7.51 -3.00 23.39
CA LEU A 84 -6.14 -3.19 23.88
C LEU A 84 -5.28 -3.76 22.75
N PHE A 85 -4.31 -2.97 22.31
CA PHE A 85 -3.36 -3.38 21.28
C PHE A 85 -2.20 -4.12 21.94
N ILE A 86 -2.02 -5.38 21.56
CA ILE A 86 -0.99 -6.26 22.11
C ILE A 86 0.13 -6.56 21.10
N GLY A 87 0.08 -5.93 19.93
CA GLY A 87 1.02 -6.10 18.85
C GLY A 87 0.68 -5.24 17.64
N CYS A 88 1.67 -5.03 16.78
CA CYS A 88 1.52 -4.30 15.52
C CYS A 88 2.43 -4.91 14.44
N ALA A 89 2.05 -4.72 13.17
CA ALA A 89 2.87 -5.19 12.06
C ALA A 89 4.04 -4.23 11.81
N GLY A 90 5.23 -4.78 11.58
CA GLY A 90 6.35 -4.04 11.01
C GLY A 90 6.20 -3.88 9.51
N GLY A 91 6.90 -2.93 8.90
CA GLY A 91 6.82 -2.64 7.47
C GLY A 91 8.18 -2.67 6.77
N ILE A 92 8.16 -2.92 5.47
CA ILE A 92 9.29 -2.72 4.56
C ILE A 92 8.74 -2.39 3.17
N ASP A 93 9.32 -1.37 2.53
CA ASP A 93 8.97 -1.00 1.17
C ASP A 93 9.95 -1.63 0.18
N SER A 94 9.45 -2.04 -0.98
CA SER A 94 10.27 -2.47 -2.11
C SER A 94 10.02 -1.55 -3.31
N ILE A 95 11.10 -1.06 -3.91
CA ILE A 95 11.08 -0.24 -5.13
C ILE A 95 11.72 -1.07 -6.23
N ALA A 96 10.97 -1.34 -7.31
CA ALA A 96 11.48 -1.99 -8.51
C ALA A 96 11.51 -0.99 -9.67
N GLU A 97 12.65 -0.87 -10.34
CA GLU A 97 12.84 0.01 -11.49
C GLU A 97 13.19 -0.80 -12.73
N PHE A 98 12.34 -0.70 -13.75
CA PHE A 98 12.62 -1.19 -15.10
C PHE A 98 13.14 -0.04 -15.94
N THR A 99 14.18 -0.29 -16.73
CA THR A 99 14.62 0.62 -17.79
C THR A 99 14.14 0.05 -19.12
N TYR A 100 13.45 0.86 -19.92
CA TYR A 100 12.97 0.45 -21.24
C TYR A 100 13.62 1.28 -22.35
N GLN A 101 13.51 0.77 -23.58
CA GLN A 101 13.79 1.55 -24.78
C GLN A 101 12.48 1.94 -25.45
N GLU A 102 12.46 3.12 -26.05
CA GLU A 102 11.34 3.53 -26.89
C GLU A 102 11.48 2.91 -28.28
N ILE A 103 10.38 2.35 -28.77
CA ILE A 103 10.25 1.84 -30.13
C ILE A 103 9.08 2.51 -30.82
N GLU A 104 9.19 2.71 -32.13
CA GLU A 104 8.09 3.26 -32.92
C GLU A 104 6.95 2.24 -33.04
N VAL A 105 5.72 2.73 -32.90
CA VAL A 105 4.53 1.95 -33.22
C VAL A 105 4.31 1.99 -34.74
N PRO A 106 4.05 0.85 -35.41
CA PRO A 106 3.82 0.83 -36.86
C PRO A 106 2.58 1.64 -37.26
N ALA A 107 2.60 2.17 -38.49
CA ALA A 107 1.42 2.82 -39.07
C ALA A 107 0.22 1.85 -39.17
N GLY A 108 -1.00 2.39 -39.11
CA GLY A 108 -2.24 1.61 -39.16
C GLY A 108 -2.63 0.98 -37.83
N TYR A 109 -2.09 1.48 -36.72
CA TYR A 109 -2.43 1.08 -35.37
C TYR A 109 -3.45 2.04 -34.75
N PHE A 110 -4.43 1.48 -34.05
CA PHE A 110 -5.40 2.17 -33.21
C PHE A 110 -4.83 2.35 -31.80
N TYR A 111 -4.99 3.55 -31.25
CA TYR A 111 -4.58 3.88 -29.88
C TYR A 111 -5.79 3.98 -28.97
N CYS A 112 -5.68 3.38 -27.79
CA CYS A 112 -6.69 3.53 -26.76
C CYS A 112 -6.10 3.54 -25.36
N LYS A 113 -6.79 4.25 -24.48
CA LYS A 113 -6.55 4.24 -23.04
C LYS A 113 -7.53 3.30 -22.38
N VAL A 114 -7.00 2.32 -21.68
CA VAL A 114 -7.77 1.39 -20.85
C VAL A 114 -7.57 1.79 -19.40
N SER A 115 -8.66 2.10 -18.70
CA SER A 115 -8.63 2.55 -17.31
C SER A 115 -9.44 1.61 -16.42
N VAL A 116 -8.94 1.34 -15.21
CA VAL A 116 -9.69 0.77 -14.09
C VAL A 116 -10.01 1.91 -13.13
N LYS A 117 -11.28 2.09 -12.77
CA LYS A 117 -11.75 3.13 -11.84
C LYS A 117 -12.82 2.60 -10.89
N GLY A 118 -13.23 3.43 -9.94
CA GLY A 118 -14.36 3.16 -9.04
C GLY A 118 -14.07 2.18 -7.90
N LEU A 119 -12.83 1.68 -7.78
CA LEU A 119 -12.42 0.89 -6.62
C LEU A 119 -12.39 1.75 -5.34
N LYS A 120 -12.76 1.14 -4.22
CA LYS A 120 -12.79 1.78 -2.90
C LYS A 120 -11.39 2.18 -2.42
N GLY A 121 -10.38 1.38 -2.69
CA GLY A 121 -9.01 1.58 -2.20
C GLY A 121 -8.91 1.33 -0.71
N GLY A 122 -8.20 2.17 0.03
CA GLY A 122 -8.08 2.07 1.48
C GLY A 122 -6.66 1.96 2.00
N HIS A 123 -6.52 1.90 3.32
CA HIS A 123 -5.23 1.77 3.96
C HIS A 123 -4.71 0.33 3.80
N SER A 124 -3.50 0.19 3.26
CA SER A 124 -2.95 -1.12 2.87
C SER A 124 -2.51 -2.01 4.04
N GLY A 125 -2.58 -1.50 5.27
CA GLY A 125 -2.49 -2.30 6.50
C GLY A 125 -3.87 -2.64 7.02
N GLY A 126 -4.59 -1.61 7.50
CA GLY A 126 -5.90 -1.76 8.16
C GLY A 126 -6.97 -2.39 7.26
N ASP A 127 -7.04 -2.04 5.98
CA ASP A 127 -8.09 -2.52 5.07
C ASP A 127 -7.71 -3.77 4.26
N ILE A 128 -6.47 -4.28 4.37
CA ILE A 128 -5.97 -5.32 3.46
C ILE A 128 -6.74 -6.65 3.58
N HIS A 129 -7.34 -6.89 4.75
CA HIS A 129 -8.14 -8.07 5.05
C HIS A 129 -9.53 -8.04 4.38
N LEU A 130 -9.99 -6.88 3.90
CA LEU A 130 -11.34 -6.69 3.36
C LEU A 130 -11.51 -7.24 1.94
N GLY A 131 -10.46 -7.78 1.32
CA GLY A 131 -10.53 -8.37 -0.02
C GLY A 131 -10.80 -7.35 -1.13
N ARG A 132 -10.47 -6.07 -0.90
CA ARG A 132 -10.65 -4.98 -1.86
C ARG A 132 -9.82 -5.21 -3.13
N GLY A 133 -10.36 -4.76 -4.27
CA GLY A 133 -9.69 -4.86 -5.56
C GLY A 133 -8.49 -3.93 -5.64
N ASN A 134 -7.49 -4.31 -6.42
CA ASN A 134 -6.32 -3.48 -6.70
C ASN A 134 -6.24 -3.15 -8.19
N ALA A 135 -6.32 -1.86 -8.51
CA ALA A 135 -6.40 -1.36 -9.88
C ALA A 135 -5.23 -1.83 -10.74
N ASN A 136 -4.00 -1.81 -10.21
CA ASN A 136 -2.80 -2.23 -10.92
C ASN A 136 -2.89 -3.72 -11.31
N LYS A 137 -3.32 -4.58 -10.38
CA LYS A 137 -3.46 -6.03 -10.63
C LYS A 137 -4.57 -6.33 -11.64
N ILE A 138 -5.72 -5.65 -11.53
CA ILE A 138 -6.86 -5.86 -12.44
C ILE A 138 -6.52 -5.40 -13.86
N LEU A 139 -5.96 -4.19 -14.00
CA LEU A 139 -5.53 -3.67 -15.30
C LEU A 139 -4.50 -4.60 -15.94
N ASN A 140 -3.49 -5.02 -15.18
CA ASN A 140 -2.45 -5.90 -15.67
C ASN A 140 -2.98 -7.27 -16.13
N ARG A 141 -4.00 -7.81 -15.46
CA ARG A 141 -4.64 -9.06 -15.87
C ARG A 141 -5.24 -8.93 -17.27
N PHE A 142 -5.97 -7.85 -17.54
CA PHE A 142 -6.50 -7.58 -18.88
C PHE A 142 -5.38 -7.37 -19.91
N LEU A 143 -4.38 -6.55 -19.60
CA LEU A 143 -3.27 -6.26 -20.52
C LEU A 143 -2.47 -7.52 -20.88
N THR A 144 -2.29 -8.44 -19.93
CA THR A 144 -1.60 -9.71 -20.16
C THR A 144 -2.39 -10.62 -21.11
N GLU A 145 -3.72 -10.65 -21.00
CA GLU A 145 -4.58 -11.40 -21.93
C GLU A 145 -4.57 -10.75 -23.33
N ALA A 146 -4.69 -9.43 -23.39
CA ALA A 146 -4.65 -8.67 -24.64
C ALA A 146 -3.31 -8.83 -25.38
N MET A 147 -2.18 -8.73 -24.67
CA MET A 147 -0.84 -8.88 -25.27
C MET A 147 -0.56 -10.29 -25.81
N LYS A 148 -1.25 -11.32 -25.31
CA LYS A 148 -1.16 -12.69 -25.85
C LYS A 148 -1.98 -12.86 -27.13
N LYS A 149 -3.05 -12.07 -27.30
CA LYS A 149 -4.02 -12.22 -28.39
C LYS A 149 -3.74 -11.29 -29.57
N TYR A 150 -3.23 -10.09 -29.29
CA TYR A 150 -3.04 -9.03 -30.28
C TYR A 150 -1.56 -8.68 -30.43
N ASP A 151 -1.18 -8.15 -31.60
CA ASP A 151 0.10 -7.47 -31.77
C ASP A 151 0.05 -6.11 -31.07
N LEU A 152 0.16 -6.13 -29.74
CA LEU A 152 -0.09 -4.97 -28.88
C LEU A 152 1.21 -4.32 -28.44
N TYR A 153 1.22 -2.99 -28.45
CA TYR A 153 2.28 -2.14 -27.90
C TYR A 153 1.76 -1.43 -26.65
N LEU A 154 2.57 -1.40 -25.60
CA LEU A 154 2.29 -0.65 -24.38
C LEU A 154 2.99 0.71 -24.48
N CYS A 155 2.22 1.79 -24.61
CA CYS A 155 2.74 3.14 -24.73
C CYS A 155 2.95 3.80 -23.37
N GLU A 156 1.96 3.65 -22.49
CA GLU A 156 1.98 4.26 -21.16
C GLU A 156 1.36 3.32 -20.13
N ILE A 157 1.82 3.38 -18.88
CA ILE A 157 1.20 2.72 -17.74
C ILE A 157 1.36 3.55 -16.47
N ASP A 158 0.26 3.76 -15.75
CA ASP A 158 0.23 4.47 -14.49
C ASP A 158 -0.85 3.86 -13.58
N GLY A 159 -0.57 3.77 -12.28
CA GLY A 159 -1.63 3.46 -11.34
C GLY A 159 -1.23 3.63 -9.89
N GLY A 160 -2.24 3.79 -9.04
CA GLY A 160 -2.08 4.09 -7.63
C GLY A 160 -1.38 5.43 -7.36
N ASN A 161 -1.07 5.68 -6.09
CA ASN A 161 -0.42 6.93 -5.68
C ASN A 161 0.50 6.74 -4.47
N LEU A 162 -0.08 6.49 -3.29
CA LEU A 162 0.65 6.37 -2.03
C LEU A 162 0.99 4.90 -1.72
N ARG A 163 2.14 4.66 -1.09
CA ARG A 163 2.64 3.30 -0.77
C ARG A 163 1.75 2.53 0.19
N ASN A 164 1.16 3.24 1.13
CA ASN A 164 0.25 2.72 2.15
C ASN A 164 -1.21 2.71 1.69
N ALA A 165 -1.50 2.94 0.40
CA ALA A 165 -2.84 2.92 -0.14
C ALA A 165 -3.03 1.77 -1.14
N ILE A 166 -4.16 1.06 -1.05
CA ILE A 166 -4.59 0.09 -2.06
C ILE A 166 -4.97 0.89 -3.31
N ALA A 167 -4.39 0.54 -4.46
CA ALA A 167 -4.55 1.27 -5.71
C ALA A 167 -6.01 1.26 -6.19
N ARG A 168 -6.61 2.45 -6.29
CA ARG A 168 -8.01 2.67 -6.70
C ARG A 168 -8.20 2.83 -8.19
N GLU A 169 -7.20 3.41 -8.82
CA GLU A 169 -7.24 3.75 -10.23
C GLU A 169 -5.91 3.38 -10.86
N ALA A 170 -6.00 2.91 -12.10
CA ALA A 170 -4.86 2.63 -12.95
C ALA A 170 -5.30 2.79 -14.40
N PHE A 171 -4.37 3.16 -15.27
CA PHE A 171 -4.61 3.17 -16.70
C PHE A 171 -3.37 2.73 -17.48
N ALA A 172 -3.60 2.30 -18.70
CA ALA A 172 -2.56 2.10 -19.69
C ALA A 172 -3.00 2.64 -21.04
N ILE A 173 -2.07 3.22 -21.78
CA ILE A 173 -2.27 3.55 -23.19
C ILE A 173 -1.63 2.44 -24.01
N ILE A 174 -2.41 1.85 -24.89
CA ILE A 174 -1.99 0.74 -25.75
C ILE A 174 -2.27 1.05 -27.21
N ALA A 175 -1.46 0.46 -28.08
CA ALA A 175 -1.67 0.48 -29.52
C ALA A 175 -1.78 -0.94 -30.05
N LEU A 176 -2.69 -1.17 -31.00
CA LEU A 176 -2.89 -2.45 -31.68
C LEU A 176 -3.36 -2.21 -33.12
N PRO A 177 -3.27 -3.18 -34.05
CA PRO A 177 -3.73 -2.99 -35.42
C PRO A 177 -5.18 -2.47 -35.48
N GLU A 178 -5.47 -1.46 -36.32
CA GLU A 178 -6.80 -0.83 -36.41
C GLU A 178 -7.91 -1.86 -36.68
N ALA A 179 -7.60 -2.92 -37.41
CA ALA A 179 -8.52 -4.03 -37.69
C ALA A 179 -9.06 -4.72 -36.42
N ASN A 180 -8.33 -4.68 -35.29
CA ASN A 180 -8.71 -5.32 -34.03
C ASN A 180 -9.38 -4.38 -33.02
N LYS A 181 -9.64 -3.12 -33.39
CA LYS A 181 -10.27 -2.11 -32.51
C LYS A 181 -11.60 -2.55 -31.91
N HIS A 182 -12.45 -3.22 -32.70
CA HIS A 182 -13.74 -3.71 -32.21
C HIS A 182 -13.59 -4.99 -31.38
N ASP A 183 -12.62 -5.83 -31.70
CA ASP A 183 -12.37 -7.09 -30.99
C ASP A 183 -11.87 -6.82 -29.57
N ILE A 184 -10.89 -5.93 -29.39
CA ILE A 184 -10.35 -5.61 -28.06
C ILE A 184 -11.41 -4.97 -27.16
N ARG A 185 -12.31 -4.16 -27.72
CA ARG A 185 -13.45 -3.59 -26.98
C ARG A 185 -14.43 -4.67 -26.53
N THR A 186 -14.66 -5.66 -27.38
CA THR A 186 -15.50 -6.81 -27.04
C THR A 186 -14.88 -7.63 -25.92
N ASP A 187 -13.57 -7.91 -26.01
CA ASP A 187 -12.83 -8.61 -24.96
C ASP A 187 -12.84 -7.85 -23.63
N LEU A 188 -12.67 -6.52 -23.67
CA LEU A 188 -12.75 -5.70 -22.48
C LEU A 188 -14.14 -5.80 -21.83
N ASN A 189 -15.22 -5.75 -22.60
CA ASN A 189 -16.57 -5.88 -22.05
C ASN A 189 -16.79 -7.24 -21.37
N ILE A 190 -16.29 -8.32 -21.98
CA ILE A 190 -16.34 -9.68 -21.39
C ILE A 190 -15.52 -9.73 -20.10
N PHE A 191 -14.28 -9.25 -20.14
CA PHE A 191 -13.40 -9.18 -18.97
C PHE A 191 -14.02 -8.36 -17.85
N THR A 192 -14.60 -7.21 -18.18
CA THR A 192 -15.27 -6.30 -17.23
C THR A 192 -16.42 -6.99 -16.54
N ALA A 193 -17.31 -7.66 -17.29
CA ALA A 193 -18.42 -8.41 -16.71
C ALA A 193 -17.93 -9.52 -15.75
N ASN A 194 -16.85 -10.22 -16.10
CA ASN A 194 -16.26 -11.25 -15.25
C ASN A 194 -15.69 -10.67 -13.95
N VAL A 195 -14.87 -9.62 -14.03
CA VAL A 195 -14.25 -9.02 -12.83
C VAL A 195 -15.29 -8.31 -11.96
N GLN A 196 -16.28 -7.64 -12.54
CA GLN A 196 -17.40 -7.08 -11.79
C GLN A 196 -18.20 -8.18 -11.06
N ALA A 197 -18.36 -9.36 -11.67
CA ALA A 197 -18.98 -10.50 -10.99
C ALA A 197 -18.10 -11.04 -9.85
N GLU A 198 -16.78 -11.14 -10.05
CA GLU A 198 -15.80 -11.57 -9.03
C GLU A 198 -15.81 -10.63 -7.80
N TYR A 199 -15.88 -9.32 -8.02
CA TYR A 199 -15.77 -8.30 -6.96
C TYR A 199 -17.09 -7.67 -6.54
N LYS A 200 -18.24 -8.15 -7.05
CA LYS A 200 -19.57 -7.52 -6.92
C LYS A 200 -19.92 -6.99 -5.53
N VAL A 201 -19.54 -7.72 -4.48
CA VAL A 201 -19.87 -7.39 -3.09
C VAL A 201 -18.94 -6.30 -2.55
N VAL A 202 -17.65 -6.39 -2.84
CA VAL A 202 -16.63 -5.53 -2.24
C VAL A 202 -16.43 -4.25 -3.05
N GLU A 203 -16.50 -4.33 -4.39
CA GLU A 203 -16.27 -3.24 -5.35
C GLU A 203 -17.47 -3.04 -6.28
N PRO A 204 -18.64 -2.61 -5.76
CA PRO A 204 -19.86 -2.47 -6.57
C PRO A 204 -19.74 -1.41 -7.68
N ASP A 205 -18.83 -0.45 -7.51
CA ASP A 205 -18.61 0.67 -8.43
C ASP A 205 -17.41 0.43 -9.37
N LEU A 206 -16.82 -0.78 -9.37
CA LEU A 206 -15.70 -1.13 -10.25
C LEU A 206 -16.10 -0.95 -11.72
N GLU A 207 -15.31 -0.17 -12.44
CA GLU A 207 -15.51 0.08 -13.86
C GLU A 207 -14.20 -0.08 -14.63
N LEU A 208 -14.28 -0.66 -15.83
CA LEU A 208 -13.22 -0.59 -16.81
C LEU A 208 -13.70 0.16 -18.04
N ILE A 209 -12.94 1.18 -18.43
CA ILE A 209 -13.30 2.09 -19.53
C ILE A 209 -12.22 2.01 -20.60
N MET A 210 -12.63 2.03 -21.86
CA MET A 210 -11.72 2.19 -23.00
C MET A 210 -12.11 3.35 -23.89
N GLU A 211 -11.20 4.32 -23.95
CA GLU A 211 -11.34 5.56 -24.71
C GLU A 211 -10.33 5.55 -25.87
N SER A 212 -10.73 6.09 -27.03
CA SER A 212 -9.77 6.30 -28.12
C SER A 212 -8.78 7.37 -27.71
N GLU A 213 -7.50 7.17 -28.00
CA GLU A 213 -6.44 8.15 -27.77
C GLU A 213 -5.91 8.69 -29.11
N PRO A 214 -5.35 9.91 -29.13
CA PRO A 214 -4.53 10.36 -30.26
C PRO A 214 -3.35 9.41 -30.52
N GLU A 215 -2.75 9.51 -31.71
CA GLU A 215 -1.60 8.67 -32.06
C GLU A 215 -0.40 8.96 -31.12
N HIS A 216 0.16 7.90 -30.54
CA HIS A 216 1.41 7.92 -29.79
C HIS A 216 2.53 7.28 -30.61
N TYR A 217 3.56 8.04 -30.98
CA TYR A 217 4.59 7.52 -31.87
C TYR A 217 5.50 6.48 -31.22
N ASN A 218 5.70 6.56 -29.90
CA ASN A 218 6.63 5.71 -29.16
C ASN A 218 5.90 4.80 -28.16
N ALA A 219 6.44 3.59 -28.00
CA ALA A 219 6.02 2.61 -27.03
C ALA A 219 7.21 1.99 -26.29
N ILE A 220 6.93 1.34 -25.17
CA ILE A 220 7.88 0.52 -24.43
C ILE A 220 8.28 -0.65 -25.33
N ASP A 221 9.58 -0.97 -25.39
CA ASP A 221 10.05 -2.12 -26.15
C ASP A 221 9.34 -3.42 -25.70
N LYS A 222 9.04 -4.30 -26.67
CA LYS A 222 8.17 -5.47 -26.43
C LYS A 222 8.69 -6.40 -25.33
N ASN A 223 10.01 -6.53 -25.18
CA ASN A 223 10.58 -7.41 -24.15
C ASN A 223 10.36 -6.81 -22.75
N THR A 224 10.66 -5.53 -22.57
CA THR A 224 10.43 -4.86 -21.28
C THR A 224 8.95 -4.82 -20.95
N ALA A 225 8.07 -4.53 -21.92
CA ALA A 225 6.62 -4.54 -21.71
C ALA A 225 6.13 -5.94 -21.29
N LEU A 226 6.57 -7.01 -21.96
CA LEU A 226 6.21 -8.39 -21.62
C LEU A 226 6.66 -8.75 -20.20
N HIS A 227 7.92 -8.51 -19.86
CA HIS A 227 8.48 -8.83 -18.56
C HIS A 227 7.83 -8.01 -17.44
N LEU A 228 7.55 -6.72 -17.67
CA LEU A 228 6.83 -5.86 -16.76
C LEU A 228 5.44 -6.45 -16.43
N LEU A 229 4.65 -6.78 -17.45
CA LEU A 229 3.30 -7.31 -17.23
C LEU A 229 3.33 -8.68 -16.54
N GLN A 230 4.28 -9.55 -16.90
CA GLN A 230 4.49 -10.83 -16.22
C GLN A 230 4.88 -10.66 -14.75
N ALA A 231 5.78 -9.72 -14.44
CA ALA A 231 6.20 -9.42 -13.07
C ALA A 231 5.03 -8.90 -12.24
N ILE A 232 4.27 -7.94 -12.76
CA ILE A 232 3.07 -7.42 -12.07
C ILE A 232 2.04 -8.54 -11.88
N TYR A 233 1.91 -9.47 -12.84
CA TYR A 233 0.99 -10.60 -12.74
C TYR A 233 1.39 -11.54 -11.60
N ALA A 234 2.67 -11.91 -11.55
CA ALA A 234 3.23 -12.86 -10.59
C ALA A 234 3.48 -12.26 -9.19
N ALA A 235 3.67 -10.95 -9.08
CA ALA A 235 3.97 -10.29 -7.81
C ALA A 235 2.83 -10.51 -6.80
N PRO A 236 3.13 -10.96 -5.57
CA PRO A 236 2.10 -11.23 -4.57
C PRO A 236 1.43 -9.93 -4.12
N HIS A 237 0.12 -9.99 -3.91
CA HIS A 237 -0.71 -8.87 -3.46
C HIS A 237 -1.82 -9.35 -2.52
N GLY A 238 -2.14 -8.57 -1.50
CA GLY A 238 -3.18 -8.84 -0.51
C GLY A 238 -2.64 -9.54 0.73
N VAL A 239 -3.52 -10.27 1.41
CA VAL A 239 -3.17 -11.15 2.54
C VAL A 239 -2.31 -12.30 2.04
N PHE A 240 -1.14 -12.47 2.63
CA PHE A 240 -0.23 -13.59 2.35
C PHE A 240 -0.39 -14.70 3.38
N ALA A 241 -0.50 -14.35 4.66
CA ALA A 241 -0.70 -15.31 5.76
C ALA A 241 -1.56 -14.71 6.88
N MET A 242 -2.43 -15.53 7.45
CA MET A 242 -3.14 -15.24 8.70
C MET A 242 -2.30 -15.72 9.88
N SER A 243 -2.45 -15.07 11.03
CA SER A 243 -1.81 -15.48 12.27
C SER A 243 -2.26 -16.88 12.69
N GLN A 244 -1.30 -17.69 13.13
CA GLN A 244 -1.56 -19.00 13.72
C GLN A 244 -1.96 -18.87 15.20
N ASP A 245 -1.57 -17.76 15.84
CA ASP A 245 -1.79 -17.52 17.27
C ASP A 245 -3.11 -16.78 17.54
N ILE A 246 -3.56 -15.92 16.61
CA ILE A 246 -4.73 -15.05 16.77
C ILE A 246 -5.69 -15.23 15.56
N PRO A 247 -6.83 -15.91 15.74
CA PRO A 247 -7.83 -16.07 14.69
C PRO A 247 -8.29 -14.73 14.10
N GLY A 248 -8.32 -14.62 12.78
CA GLY A 248 -8.78 -13.42 12.07
C GLY A 248 -7.73 -12.31 11.92
N LEU A 249 -6.58 -12.40 12.59
CA LEU A 249 -5.50 -11.43 12.43
C LEU A 249 -4.66 -11.74 11.18
N VAL A 250 -4.45 -10.76 10.32
CA VAL A 250 -3.48 -10.85 9.22
C VAL A 250 -2.06 -10.81 9.80
N GLU A 251 -1.28 -11.87 9.61
CA GLU A 251 0.13 -11.88 10.03
C GLU A 251 1.00 -11.20 8.99
N THR A 252 0.83 -11.52 7.71
CA THR A 252 1.70 -11.05 6.62
C THR A 252 0.87 -10.64 5.42
N SER A 253 1.19 -9.49 4.82
CA SER A 253 0.52 -8.95 3.65
C SER A 253 1.46 -8.16 2.74
N THR A 254 1.02 -7.91 1.51
CA THR A 254 1.77 -7.13 0.51
C THR A 254 0.86 -6.27 -0.35
N ASN A 255 1.24 -5.01 -0.56
CA ASN A 255 0.50 -4.05 -1.38
C ASN A 255 1.28 -3.68 -2.63
N LEU A 256 0.71 -3.89 -3.82
CA LEU A 256 1.26 -3.36 -5.07
C LEU A 256 0.69 -1.95 -5.26
N ALA A 257 1.39 -0.98 -4.70
CA ALA A 257 0.83 0.31 -4.36
C ALA A 257 0.78 1.26 -5.55
N SER A 258 1.87 1.36 -6.31
CA SER A 258 1.93 2.27 -7.45
C SER A 258 2.80 1.74 -8.58
N ILE A 259 2.45 2.16 -9.80
CA ILE A 259 3.23 2.00 -11.02
C ILE A 259 3.31 3.38 -11.63
N LYS A 260 4.52 3.88 -11.88
CA LYS A 260 4.75 5.22 -12.40
C LYS A 260 5.84 5.19 -13.46
N MET A 261 5.52 5.69 -14.65
CA MET A 261 6.55 6.07 -15.61
C MET A 261 7.24 7.34 -15.12
N LYS A 262 8.58 7.34 -15.18
CA LYS A 262 9.47 8.40 -14.73
C LYS A 262 10.32 8.87 -15.92
N PRO A 263 10.93 10.07 -15.83
CA PRO A 263 11.89 10.51 -16.83
C PRO A 263 13.02 9.49 -17.05
N ASN A 264 13.70 9.60 -18.20
CA ASN A 264 14.81 8.73 -18.61
C ASN A 264 14.40 7.26 -18.86
N HIS A 265 13.16 7.04 -19.34
CA HIS A 265 12.64 5.73 -19.70
C HIS A 265 12.69 4.71 -18.54
N ILE A 266 12.27 5.17 -17.36
CA ILE A 266 12.19 4.35 -16.15
C ILE A 266 10.72 4.09 -15.81
N ILE A 267 10.39 2.83 -15.51
CA ILE A 267 9.11 2.46 -14.93
C ILE A 267 9.39 2.03 -13.49
N ARG A 268 8.84 2.79 -12.54
CA ARG A 268 9.01 2.55 -11.10
C ARG A 268 7.76 1.92 -10.53
N ILE A 269 7.93 0.78 -9.88
CA ILE A 269 6.90 0.09 -9.12
C ILE A 269 7.24 0.19 -7.65
N GLU A 270 6.27 0.61 -6.85
CA GLU A 270 6.41 0.64 -5.39
C GLU A 270 5.45 -0.37 -4.77
N THR A 271 5.97 -1.16 -3.84
CA THR A 271 5.20 -2.11 -3.05
C THR A 271 5.51 -1.95 -1.57
N SER A 272 4.58 -2.32 -0.71
CA SER A 272 4.74 -2.25 0.75
C SER A 272 4.35 -3.58 1.38
N GLN A 273 5.28 -4.18 2.12
CA GLN A 273 5.08 -5.45 2.83
C GLN A 273 4.94 -5.19 4.31
N ARG A 274 4.00 -5.89 4.95
CA ARG A 274 3.73 -5.78 6.38
C ARG A 274 3.74 -7.15 7.03
N SER A 275 4.32 -7.26 8.22
CA SER A 275 4.14 -8.45 9.04
C SER A 275 4.36 -8.22 10.53
N SER A 276 3.58 -8.89 11.38
CA SER A 276 3.85 -8.97 12.83
C SER A 276 5.06 -9.86 13.16
N THR A 277 5.55 -10.64 12.20
CA THR A 277 6.70 -11.53 12.34
C THR A 277 7.85 -11.06 11.45
N ALA A 278 8.98 -10.66 12.05
CA ALA A 278 10.10 -10.06 11.32
C ALA A 278 10.69 -10.96 10.22
N SER A 279 10.81 -12.27 10.48
CA SER A 279 11.29 -13.23 9.47
C SER A 279 10.32 -13.36 8.29
N SER A 280 9.01 -13.42 8.55
CA SER A 280 7.97 -13.48 7.52
C SER A 280 7.94 -12.19 6.68
N LYS A 281 8.15 -11.03 7.31
CA LYS A 281 8.30 -9.74 6.61
C LYS A 281 9.43 -9.77 5.58
N GLN A 282 10.59 -10.27 5.99
CA GLN A 282 11.76 -10.35 5.11
C GLN A 282 11.55 -11.36 3.98
N ASP A 283 10.88 -12.48 4.27
CA ASP A 283 10.58 -13.52 3.28
C ASP A 283 9.65 -13.00 2.17
N ILE A 284 8.54 -12.35 2.52
CA ILE A 284 7.62 -11.80 1.52
C ILE A 284 8.27 -10.66 0.71
N ALA A 285 9.11 -9.82 1.34
CA ALA A 285 9.88 -8.79 0.63
C ALA A 285 10.88 -9.41 -0.36
N ASN A 286 11.55 -10.49 0.02
CA ASN A 286 12.44 -11.23 -0.86
C ASN A 286 11.68 -11.88 -2.02
N MET A 287 10.49 -12.43 -1.79
CA MET A 287 9.64 -12.99 -2.85
C MET A 287 9.29 -11.92 -3.89
N VAL A 288 8.85 -10.74 -3.45
CA VAL A 288 8.55 -9.60 -4.32
C VAL A 288 9.79 -9.18 -5.11
N ARG A 289 10.94 -9.03 -4.44
CA ARG A 289 12.21 -8.73 -5.09
C ARG A 289 12.55 -9.76 -6.17
N THR A 290 12.50 -11.04 -5.84
CA THR A 290 12.84 -12.12 -6.77
C THR A 290 11.97 -12.08 -8.03
N VAL A 291 10.66 -11.84 -7.91
CA VAL A 291 9.77 -11.70 -9.07
C VAL A 291 10.22 -10.56 -10.00
N PHE A 292 10.52 -9.39 -9.43
CA PHE A 292 10.92 -8.23 -10.23
C PHE A 292 12.34 -8.36 -10.81
N GLU A 293 13.30 -8.92 -10.06
CA GLU A 293 14.65 -9.19 -10.55
C GLU A 293 14.65 -10.23 -11.69
N MET A 294 13.83 -11.28 -11.58
CA MET A 294 13.65 -12.26 -12.65
C MET A 294 13.10 -11.64 -13.95
N ALA A 295 12.35 -10.54 -13.84
CA ALA A 295 11.84 -9.77 -14.96
C ALA A 295 12.82 -8.69 -15.47
N GLY A 296 14.00 -8.56 -14.84
CA GLY A 296 15.04 -7.63 -15.25
C GLY A 296 14.99 -6.25 -14.59
N ALA A 297 14.17 -6.06 -13.55
CA ALA A 297 14.18 -4.82 -12.78
C ALA A 297 15.36 -4.77 -11.81
N LYS A 298 15.82 -3.54 -11.50
CA LYS A 298 16.66 -3.28 -10.34
C LYS A 298 15.75 -3.06 -9.12
N VAL A 299 15.99 -3.79 -8.03
CA VAL A 299 15.17 -3.69 -6.82
C VAL A 299 15.98 -3.16 -5.65
N SER A 300 15.38 -2.26 -4.87
CA SER A 300 15.89 -1.80 -3.59
C SER A 300 14.82 -1.87 -2.50
N PHE A 301 15.26 -1.97 -1.26
CA PHE A 301 14.38 -1.86 -0.08
C PHE A 301 14.57 -0.52 0.62
N GLY A 302 13.50 -0.03 1.24
CA GLY A 302 13.61 1.03 2.25
C GLY A 302 14.13 0.49 3.58
N ASP A 303 14.39 1.39 4.53
CA ASP A 303 14.95 1.05 5.85
C ASP A 303 14.02 0.14 6.67
N GLY A 304 12.70 0.28 6.46
CA GLY A 304 11.67 -0.50 7.15
C GLY A 304 11.59 -0.21 8.65
N TYR A 305 10.67 -0.89 9.35
CA TYR A 305 10.51 -0.79 10.79
C TYR A 305 10.08 -2.13 11.41
N PRO A 306 10.50 -2.44 12.66
CA PRO A 306 10.16 -3.70 13.30
C PRO A 306 8.66 -3.78 13.59
N GLY A 307 8.14 -5.00 13.69
CA GLY A 307 6.80 -5.24 14.24
C GLY A 307 6.89 -5.54 15.72
N TRP A 308 5.77 -5.38 16.41
CA TRP A 308 5.58 -5.85 17.77
C TRP A 308 4.74 -7.13 17.71
N LYS A 309 5.39 -8.28 17.91
CA LYS A 309 4.70 -9.57 17.87
C LYS A 309 3.78 -9.70 19.10
N PRO A 310 2.49 -10.07 18.91
CA PRO A 310 1.58 -10.36 20.00
C PRO A 310 2.08 -11.44 20.96
N ASN A 311 1.93 -11.20 22.26
CA ASN A 311 2.11 -12.20 23.32
C ASN A 311 0.82 -12.37 24.13
N THR A 312 0.01 -13.37 23.78
CA THR A 312 -1.28 -13.66 24.42
C THR A 312 -1.16 -14.21 25.85
N LYS A 313 0.06 -14.40 26.36
CA LYS A 313 0.35 -14.87 27.73
C LYS A 313 1.05 -13.81 28.57
N SER A 314 1.03 -12.55 28.15
CA SER A 314 1.64 -11.45 28.89
C SER A 314 0.93 -11.25 30.23
N GLU A 315 1.67 -11.01 31.31
CA GLU A 315 1.10 -10.87 32.66
C GLU A 315 0.29 -9.58 32.86
N ILE A 316 0.47 -8.58 31.99
CA ILE A 316 -0.26 -7.30 32.01
C ILE A 316 -1.62 -7.38 31.29
N LEU A 317 -1.93 -8.48 30.61
CA LEU A 317 -3.23 -8.75 29.96
C LEU A 317 -4.17 -9.45 30.92
#